data_AF-A0A7S2KYH8-F1
#
_entry.id   AF-A0A7S2KYH8-F1
#
_cell.length_a   1.000
_cell.length_b   1.000
_cell.length_c   1.000
_cell.angle_alpha   90.00
_cell.angle_beta   90.00
_cell.angle_gamma   90.00
#
_symmetry.space_group_name_H-M   'P 1'
#
loop_
_entity.id
_entity.type
_entity.pdbx_description
1 polymer ?
#
loop_
_entity_poly.entity_id
_entity_poly.type
_entity_poly.pdbx_seq_one_letter_code
_entity_poly.pdbx_strand_id
1 'polypeptide(L)'
;QKITLERVAGDGEVRSGDEVFLTGWTGKRLTAQGKSIHAKWDHKGTWQRFAIELKGSDGPIAPGSTVYLKAHTGKRVDAGAPNSPGKVRARFGDQGSWQKLVVELAESSRQESTPAPTPAPTPAPTPAPTPVPRTPLALQEASVMCAEEPCDAAFVGVNLGG
;
A
#
# COMPACT_ATOMS: atom_id res chain seq x y z
N GLN A 1 22.81 4.29 -2.79
CA GLN A 1 22.76 5.25 -1.65
C GLN A 1 21.30 5.65 -1.42
N LYS A 2 20.82 5.79 -0.18
CA LYS A 2 19.41 6.13 0.11
C LYS A 2 19.26 7.36 1.00
N ILE A 3 18.20 8.12 0.75
CA ILE A 3 17.65 9.14 1.65
C ILE A 3 16.21 8.74 1.94
N THR A 4 15.83 8.74 3.22
CA THR A 4 14.46 8.43 3.65
C THR A 4 13.68 9.74 3.82
N LEU A 5 12.52 9.82 3.20
CA LEU A 5 11.56 10.90 3.37
C LEU A 5 10.54 10.50 4.44
N GLU A 6 10.42 11.32 5.48
CA GLU A 6 9.46 11.11 6.57
C GLU A 6 8.53 12.33 6.65
N ARG A 7 7.22 12.13 6.51
CA ARG A 7 6.24 13.22 6.64
C ARG A 7 6.17 13.70 8.10
N VAL A 8 5.99 15.01 8.27
CA VAL A 8 5.82 15.64 9.58
C VAL A 8 4.45 15.33 10.17
N ALA A 9 3.43 15.29 9.31
CA ALA A 9 2.05 15.03 9.70
C ALA A 9 1.31 14.24 8.61
N GLY A 10 0.34 13.44 9.04
CA GLY A 10 -0.49 12.59 8.20
C GLY A 10 0.12 11.22 7.90
N ASP A 11 -0.76 10.29 7.54
CA ASP A 11 -0.47 8.97 7.00
C ASP A 11 -0.60 8.95 5.46
N GLY A 12 -0.01 7.93 4.82
CA GLY A 12 -0.10 7.73 3.36
C GLY A 12 1.04 8.32 2.53
N GLU A 13 0.76 8.49 1.24
CA GLU A 13 1.73 8.90 0.22
C GLU A 13 2.16 10.37 0.39
N VAL A 14 3.43 10.66 0.09
CA VAL A 14 3.96 12.03 0.09
C VAL A 14 3.31 12.84 -1.03
N ARG A 15 2.83 14.04 -0.72
CA ARG A 15 2.18 14.95 -1.66
C ARG A 15 2.91 16.29 -1.75
N SER A 16 2.71 16.99 -2.87
CA SER A 16 3.10 18.39 -3.01
C SER A 16 2.49 19.22 -1.88
N GLY A 17 3.30 20.05 -1.24
CA GLY A 17 2.95 20.85 -0.07
C GLY A 17 3.22 20.16 1.27
N ASP A 18 3.46 18.84 1.30
CA ASP A 18 3.76 18.15 2.55
C ASP A 18 5.08 18.62 3.13
N GLU A 19 5.10 18.72 4.45
CA GLU A 19 6.33 18.94 5.19
C GLU A 19 6.97 17.61 5.53
N VAL A 20 8.26 17.49 5.21
CA VAL A 20 9.03 16.25 5.32
C VAL A 20 10.37 16.51 6.02
N PHE A 21 10.89 15.45 6.63
CA PHE A 21 12.27 15.33 7.05
C PHE A 21 13.02 14.40 6.09
N LEU A 22 14.20 14.82 5.64
CA LEU A 22 15.08 14.00 4.79
C LEU A 22 16.20 13.42 5.64
N THR A 23 16.18 12.10 5.84
CA THR A 23 17.17 11.39 6.64
C THR A 23 18.19 10.71 5.73
N GLY A 24 19.46 11.10 5.85
CA GLY A 24 20.56 10.44 5.15
C GLY A 24 20.88 9.06 5.74
N TRP A 25 21.70 8.29 5.04
CA TRP A 25 22.11 6.95 5.49
C TRP A 25 22.82 6.95 6.86
N THR A 26 23.40 8.09 7.28
CA THR A 26 24.02 8.29 8.59
C THR A 26 23.00 8.45 9.73
N GLY A 27 21.70 8.45 9.44
CA GLY A 27 20.64 8.79 10.39
C GLY A 27 20.54 10.29 10.69
N LYS A 28 21.42 11.12 10.13
CA LYS A 28 21.34 12.58 10.27
C LYS A 28 20.38 13.17 9.25
N ARG A 29 19.71 14.23 9.64
CA ARG A 29 18.68 14.91 8.85
C ARG A 29 19.27 16.10 8.13
N LEU A 30 18.83 16.27 6.89
CA LEU A 30 19.11 17.46 6.11
C LEU A 30 18.63 18.68 6.91
N THR A 31 19.47 19.70 7.00
CA THR A 31 19.26 20.91 7.80
C THR A 31 19.60 22.12 6.95
N ALA A 32 18.70 23.08 6.91
CA ALA A 32 18.94 24.39 6.29
C ALA A 32 19.37 25.39 7.37
N GLN A 33 20.61 25.86 7.28
CA GLN A 33 21.15 26.91 8.15
C GLN A 33 21.53 28.13 7.31
N GLY A 34 20.67 29.15 7.31
CA GLY A 34 20.81 30.32 6.47
C GLY A 34 20.75 29.96 4.98
N LYS A 35 21.91 29.93 4.31
CA LYS A 35 22.07 29.55 2.89
C LYS A 35 22.74 28.18 2.71
N SER A 36 23.19 27.56 3.80
CA SER A 36 23.94 26.31 3.79
C SER A 36 23.02 25.14 4.05
N ILE A 37 23.25 24.03 3.35
CA ILE A 37 22.60 22.74 3.60
C ILE A 37 23.64 21.79 4.18
N HIS A 38 23.30 21.09 5.27
CA HIS A 38 24.15 20.06 5.87
C HIS A 38 23.32 18.94 6.51
N ALA A 39 23.95 17.85 6.95
CA ALA A 39 23.30 16.76 7.68
C ALA A 39 24.12 16.39 8.93
N LYS A 40 24.09 17.25 9.95
CA LYS A 40 24.92 17.10 11.16
C LYS A 40 24.13 16.56 12.36
N TRP A 41 22.82 16.76 12.38
CA TRP A 41 21.98 16.49 13.54
C TRP A 41 20.84 15.55 13.15
N ASP A 42 20.36 14.77 14.11
CA ASP A 42 19.26 13.81 13.93
C ASP A 42 17.91 14.30 14.49
N HIS A 43 17.90 15.42 15.23
CA HIS A 43 16.68 15.98 15.79
C HIS A 43 15.70 16.50 14.72
N LYS A 44 14.41 16.46 15.05
CA LYS A 44 13.32 17.00 14.23
C LYS A 44 12.96 18.40 14.72
N GLY A 45 13.52 19.41 14.08
CA GLY A 45 13.20 20.81 14.35
C GLY A 45 12.79 21.55 13.08
N THR A 46 12.45 22.82 13.24
CA THR A 46 12.05 23.72 12.14
C THR A 46 13.10 23.77 11.03
N TRP A 47 14.39 23.66 11.36
CA TRP A 47 15.47 23.74 10.38
C TRP A 47 15.66 22.48 9.55
N GLN A 48 15.15 21.34 10.03
CA GLN A 48 15.17 20.05 9.34
C GLN A 48 13.90 19.80 8.54
N ARG A 49 12.90 20.69 8.67
CA ARG A 49 11.62 20.61 7.99
C ARG A 49 11.71 21.26 6.62
N PHE A 50 11.36 20.50 5.59
CA PHE A 50 11.27 20.98 4.22
C PHE A 50 9.88 20.74 3.68
N ALA A 51 9.29 21.71 2.98
CA ALA A 51 8.12 21.44 2.16
C ALA A 51 8.58 20.87 0.81
N ILE A 52 8.02 19.73 0.41
CA ILE A 52 8.25 19.15 -0.91
C ILE A 52 7.17 19.65 -1.87
N GLU A 53 7.57 20.26 -2.98
CA GLU A 53 6.63 20.93 -3.88
C GLU A 53 6.88 20.51 -5.34
N LEU A 54 5.80 20.25 -6.08
CA LEU A 54 5.84 20.16 -7.54
C LEU A 54 5.84 21.55 -8.17
N LYS A 55 6.13 21.63 -9.47
CA LYS A 55 6.06 22.90 -10.20
C LYS A 55 4.63 23.23 -10.58
N GLY A 56 4.01 24.17 -9.86
CA GLY A 56 2.68 24.69 -10.21
C GLY A 56 1.55 23.65 -10.18
N SER A 57 1.76 22.52 -9.49
CA SER A 57 0.76 21.47 -9.34
C SER A 57 0.70 20.98 -7.89
N ASP A 58 -0.50 20.52 -7.54
CA ASP A 58 -0.77 19.76 -6.34
C ASP A 58 -0.92 18.28 -6.73
N GLY A 59 -0.49 17.37 -5.86
CA GLY A 59 -0.63 15.94 -6.15
C GLY A 59 0.40 15.04 -5.47
N PRO A 60 0.24 13.72 -5.63
CA PRO A 60 1.21 12.72 -5.16
C PRO A 60 2.60 12.92 -5.77
N ILE A 61 3.63 12.66 -4.97
CA ILE A 61 5.04 12.67 -5.40
C ILE A 61 5.42 11.25 -5.82
N ALA A 62 5.36 10.99 -7.13
CA ALA A 62 5.75 9.72 -7.72
C ALA A 62 7.25 9.69 -8.11
N PRO A 63 7.85 8.50 -8.29
CA PRO A 63 9.18 8.37 -8.88
C PRO A 63 9.26 9.03 -10.27
N GLY A 64 10.35 9.71 -10.57
CA GLY A 64 10.53 10.54 -11.77
C GLY A 64 9.98 11.97 -11.64
N SER A 65 9.24 12.29 -10.57
CA SER A 65 8.71 13.65 -10.36
C SER A 65 9.84 14.65 -10.17
N THR A 66 9.70 15.81 -10.84
CA THR A 66 10.53 16.98 -10.56
C THR A 66 9.96 17.75 -9.38
N VAL A 67 10.71 17.78 -8.29
CA VAL A 67 10.34 18.43 -7.04
C VAL A 67 11.27 19.57 -6.68
N TYR A 68 10.81 20.39 -5.75
CA TYR A 68 11.56 21.48 -5.14
C TYR A 68 11.44 21.33 -3.62
N LEU A 69 12.57 21.43 -2.92
CA LEU A 69 12.59 21.35 -1.45
C LEU A 69 12.69 22.74 -0.87
N LYS A 70 11.59 23.27 -0.34
CA LYS A 70 11.53 24.59 0.31
C LYS A 70 11.90 24.45 1.78
N ALA A 71 12.97 25.12 2.19
CA ALA A 71 13.37 25.21 3.59
C ALA A 71 12.44 26.15 4.37
N HIS A 72 12.50 26.08 5.71
CA HIS A 72 11.80 27.03 6.59
C HIS A 72 12.13 28.51 6.34
N THR A 73 13.26 28.81 5.69
CA THR A 73 13.64 30.17 5.28
C THR A 73 12.89 30.67 4.05
N GLY A 74 12.02 29.84 3.45
CA GLY A 74 11.32 30.11 2.19
C GLY A 74 12.18 29.88 0.94
N LYS A 75 13.47 29.54 1.09
CA LYS A 75 14.38 29.28 -0.02
C LYS A 75 14.37 27.81 -0.41
N ARG A 76 14.55 27.53 -1.70
CA ARG A 76 14.60 26.17 -2.21
C ARG A 76 16.04 25.67 -2.31
N VAL A 77 16.21 24.38 -2.09
CA VAL A 77 17.49 23.70 -2.25
C VAL A 77 17.94 23.80 -3.72
N ASP A 78 19.14 24.31 -3.93
CA ASP A 78 19.80 24.43 -5.23
C ASP A 78 21.09 23.62 -5.25
N ALA A 79 21.29 22.81 -6.28
CA ALA A 79 22.59 22.28 -6.64
C ALA A 79 23.25 23.32 -7.55
N GLY A 80 24.43 23.81 -7.16
CA GLY A 80 25.11 24.95 -7.82
C GLY A 80 25.15 24.89 -9.35
N ALA A 81 25.36 26.07 -9.97
CA ALA A 81 25.38 26.24 -11.42
C ALA A 81 26.38 25.29 -12.10
N PRO A 82 26.22 24.98 -13.40
CA PRO A 82 27.14 24.12 -14.16
C PRO A 82 28.62 24.55 -14.05
N ASN A 83 28.87 25.85 -13.87
CA ASN A 83 30.19 26.46 -13.74
C ASN A 83 30.74 26.46 -12.30
N SER A 84 29.96 25.96 -11.33
CA SER A 84 30.36 25.75 -9.94
C SER A 84 29.60 24.53 -9.38
N PRO A 85 29.82 23.34 -9.97
CA PRO A 85 29.05 22.16 -9.66
C PRO A 85 29.33 21.67 -8.24
N GLY A 86 28.41 20.87 -7.70
CA GLY A 86 28.64 20.09 -6.48
C GLY A 86 28.36 20.81 -5.15
N LYS A 87 28.05 22.12 -5.14
CA LYS A 87 27.66 22.80 -3.88
C LYS A 87 26.14 22.88 -3.73
N VAL A 88 25.60 22.13 -2.78
CA VAL A 88 24.19 22.20 -2.38
C VAL A 88 23.98 23.37 -1.42
N ARG A 89 23.02 24.24 -1.72
CA ARG A 89 22.68 25.45 -0.96
C ARG A 89 21.17 25.68 -0.96
N ALA A 90 20.71 26.71 -0.24
CA ALA A 90 19.35 27.23 -0.37
C ALA A 90 19.40 28.76 -0.42
N ARG A 91 19.46 29.32 -1.63
CA ARG A 91 19.75 30.76 -1.82
C ARG A 91 18.56 31.59 -2.26
N PHE A 92 17.67 31.02 -3.08
CA PHE A 92 16.61 31.74 -3.77
C PHE A 92 15.24 31.06 -3.53
N GLY A 93 14.16 31.84 -3.61
CA GLY A 93 12.79 31.37 -3.33
C GLY A 93 12.00 30.90 -4.57
N ASP A 94 12.50 31.18 -5.76
CA ASP A 94 11.89 30.85 -7.05
C ASP A 94 12.04 29.36 -7.43
N GLN A 95 11.20 28.86 -8.34
CA GLN A 95 11.29 27.51 -8.91
C GLN A 95 12.15 27.47 -10.19
N GLY A 96 13.39 27.94 -10.06
CA GLY A 96 14.39 27.97 -11.12
C GLY A 96 14.97 26.61 -11.48
N SER A 97 15.75 26.58 -12.56
CA SER A 97 16.32 25.35 -13.12
C SER A 97 17.29 24.64 -12.17
N TRP A 98 18.01 25.39 -11.33
CA TRP A 98 19.01 24.84 -10.40
C TRP A 98 18.41 24.24 -9.12
N GLN A 99 17.12 24.46 -8.88
CA GLN A 99 16.39 23.90 -7.73
C GLN A 99 15.57 22.66 -8.10
N LYS A 100 15.63 22.21 -9.35
CA LYS A 100 14.97 21.00 -9.80
C LYS A 100 15.70 19.79 -9.24
N LEU A 101 14.98 18.97 -8.49
CA LEU A 101 15.44 17.68 -8.00
C LEU A 101 14.49 16.61 -8.55
N VAL A 102 15.04 15.46 -8.94
CA VAL A 102 14.23 14.32 -9.38
C VAL A 102 14.14 13.32 -8.23
N VAL A 103 12.93 12.87 -7.92
CA VAL A 103 12.72 11.80 -6.94
C VAL A 103 12.89 10.47 -7.63
N GLU A 104 13.83 9.65 -7.16
CA GLU A 104 14.03 8.28 -7.65
C GLU A 104 13.77 7.29 -6.51
N LEU A 105 13.23 6.12 -6.83
CA LEU A 105 13.11 5.05 -5.84
C LEU A 105 14.50 4.49 -5.53
N ALA A 106 14.78 4.31 -4.24
CA ALA A 106 15.90 3.50 -3.84
C ALA A 106 15.67 2.05 -4.32
N GLU A 107 16.74 1.38 -4.76
CA GLU A 107 16.69 0.02 -5.33
C GLU A 107 16.01 -1.02 -4.42
N SER A 108 15.91 -0.74 -3.11
CA SER A 108 15.22 -1.58 -2.12
C SER A 108 13.70 -1.38 -2.05
N SER A 109 13.13 -0.38 -2.74
CA SER A 109 11.71 0.00 -2.67
C SER A 109 10.95 -0.32 -3.95
N ARG A 110 11.52 -1.09 -4.87
CA ARG A 110 10.76 -1.74 -5.95
C ARG A 110 9.95 -2.90 -5.34
N GLN A 111 9.07 -2.60 -4.38
CA GLN A 111 8.05 -3.55 -3.99
C GLN A 111 7.15 -3.72 -5.20
N GLU A 112 7.36 -4.86 -5.84
CA GLU A 112 6.47 -5.56 -6.73
C GLU A 112 5.02 -5.33 -6.28
N SER A 113 4.32 -4.45 -6.99
CA SER A 113 2.87 -4.47 -7.03
C SER A 113 2.50 -5.77 -7.74
N THR A 114 2.57 -6.90 -7.04
CA THR A 114 2.06 -8.17 -7.56
C THR A 114 0.58 -7.93 -7.85
N PRO A 115 0.12 -8.00 -9.12
CA PRO A 115 -1.30 -7.91 -9.39
C PRO A 115 -1.97 -9.06 -8.61
N ALA A 116 -3.07 -8.76 -7.93
CA ALA A 116 -3.84 -9.77 -7.21
C ALA A 116 -4.10 -10.97 -8.14
N PRO A 117 -3.96 -12.22 -7.68
CA PRO A 117 -4.23 -13.38 -8.53
C PRO A 117 -5.67 -13.27 -9.05
N THR A 118 -5.82 -13.27 -10.37
CA THR A 118 -7.13 -13.33 -11.01
C THR A 118 -7.87 -14.56 -10.46
N PRO A 119 -9.06 -14.41 -9.86
CA PRO A 119 -9.82 -15.56 -9.40
C PRO A 119 -10.08 -16.49 -10.59
N ALA A 120 -9.87 -17.79 -10.38
CA ALA A 120 -10.14 -18.80 -11.41
C ALA A 120 -11.60 -18.69 -11.88
N PRO A 121 -11.88 -18.89 -13.18
CA PRO A 121 -13.26 -18.84 -13.67
C PRO A 121 -14.10 -19.89 -12.93
N THR A 122 -15.22 -19.46 -12.34
CA THR A 122 -16.19 -20.36 -11.72
C THR A 122 -16.71 -21.34 -12.78
N PRO A 123 -16.59 -22.67 -12.58
CA PRO A 123 -17.14 -23.64 -13.52
C PRO A 123 -18.66 -23.49 -13.62
N ALA A 124 -19.20 -23.61 -14.84
CA ALA A 124 -20.63 -23.55 -15.08
C ALA A 124 -21.37 -24.67 -14.32
N PRO A 125 -22.59 -24.42 -13.80
CA PRO A 125 -23.34 -25.44 -13.08
C PRO A 125 -23.61 -26.65 -13.99
N THR A 126 -23.28 -27.85 -13.49
CA THR A 126 -23.57 -29.11 -14.18
C THR A 126 -25.10 -29.30 -14.29
N PRO A 127 -25.65 -29.59 -15.48
CA PRO A 127 -27.08 -29.84 -15.64
C PRO A 127 -27.52 -31.08 -14.85
N ALA A 128 -28.72 -31.02 -14.29
CA ALA A 128 -29.30 -32.11 -13.51
C ALA A 128 -29.46 -33.38 -14.36
N PRO A 129 -29.25 -34.58 -13.78
CA PRO A 129 -29.38 -35.83 -14.51
C PRO A 129 -30.82 -36.05 -14.99
N THR A 130 -30.98 -36.36 -16.27
CA THR A 130 -32.26 -36.75 -16.88
C THR A 130 -32.81 -38.00 -16.18
N PRO A 131 -34.07 -38.00 -15.72
CA PRO A 131 -34.65 -39.17 -15.06
C PRO A 131 -34.81 -40.34 -16.05
N VAL A 132 -34.31 -41.51 -15.66
CA VAL A 132 -34.50 -42.76 -16.40
C VAL A 132 -35.93 -43.28 -16.27
N PRO A 133 -36.53 -43.83 -17.35
CA PRO A 133 -37.85 -44.44 -17.29
C PRO A 133 -37.80 -45.72 -16.45
N ARG A 134 -38.69 -45.79 -15.44
CA ARG A 134 -38.86 -46.98 -14.59
C ARG A 134 -39.80 -47.97 -15.26
N THR A 135 -39.28 -49.13 -15.61
CA THR A 135 -40.05 -50.34 -15.97
C THR A 135 -40.47 -51.05 -14.69
N PRO A 136 -41.75 -51.38 -14.45
CA PRO A 136 -42.15 -52.17 -13.29
C PRO A 136 -42.20 -53.67 -13.60
N LEU A 137 -42.25 -54.45 -12.51
CA LEU A 137 -42.59 -55.89 -12.39
C LEU A 137 -41.46 -56.89 -12.75
N ALA A 138 -41.20 -57.98 -12.01
CA ALA A 138 -41.93 -58.65 -10.93
C ALA A 138 -41.03 -59.69 -10.20
N LEU A 139 -41.52 -60.23 -9.06
CA LEU A 139 -41.20 -61.53 -8.42
C LEU A 139 -39.77 -61.68 -7.82
N GLN A 140 -39.46 -62.39 -6.73
CA GLN A 140 -40.06 -63.39 -5.84
C GLN A 140 -39.05 -63.53 -4.66
N GLU A 141 -39.39 -63.16 -3.43
CA GLU A 141 -39.67 -63.99 -2.23
C GLU A 141 -38.52 -64.70 -1.48
N ALA A 142 -38.81 -64.89 -0.18
CA ALA A 142 -38.19 -65.73 0.87
C ALA A 142 -37.03 -65.11 1.69
N SER A 143 -37.24 -64.76 2.97
CA SER A 143 -37.24 -65.63 4.20
C SER A 143 -35.81 -65.78 4.77
N VAL A 144 -35.41 -65.60 6.04
CA VAL A 144 -36.05 -65.45 7.37
C VAL A 144 -34.96 -65.02 8.39
N MET A 145 -35.39 -64.29 9.44
CA MET A 145 -34.96 -64.11 10.88
C MET A 145 -33.52 -64.48 11.36
N CYS A 146 -32.93 -63.83 12.39
CA CYS A 146 -33.35 -63.62 13.79
C CYS A 146 -32.69 -62.33 14.38
N ALA A 147 -33.40 -61.47 15.14
CA ALA A 147 -33.55 -61.47 16.62
C ALA A 147 -32.19 -61.49 17.36
N GLU A 148 -31.87 -60.62 18.33
CA GLU A 148 -32.63 -60.22 19.51
C GLU A 148 -32.23 -58.82 20.06
N GLU A 149 -33.20 -58.21 20.75
CA GLU A 149 -33.26 -57.02 21.62
C GLU A 149 -32.37 -57.14 22.89
N PRO A 150 -32.38 -56.25 23.94
CA PRO A 150 -33.28 -55.11 24.26
C PRO A 150 -32.50 -53.83 24.74
N CYS A 151 -33.05 -52.68 25.17
CA CYS A 151 -34.12 -52.37 26.11
C CYS A 151 -34.50 -50.88 26.01
N ASP A 152 -35.80 -50.63 26.17
CA ASP A 152 -36.44 -49.50 26.87
C ASP A 152 -36.11 -48.04 26.48
N ALA A 153 -37.12 -47.36 25.92
CA ALA A 153 -38.01 -46.49 26.71
C ALA A 153 -38.68 -45.42 25.83
N ALA A 154 -39.95 -45.68 25.53
CA ALA A 154 -41.11 -44.80 25.78
C ALA A 154 -41.20 -43.39 25.14
N PHE A 155 -42.36 -42.82 24.82
CA PHE A 155 -43.73 -43.26 24.57
C PHE A 155 -44.48 -41.98 24.13
N VAL A 156 -45.09 -42.02 22.95
CA VAL A 156 -46.40 -41.47 22.50
C VAL A 156 -46.87 -40.05 22.87
N GLY A 157 -47.37 -39.37 21.82
CA GLY A 157 -48.54 -38.47 21.82
C GLY A 157 -48.55 -37.63 20.53
N VAL A 158 -49.24 -37.97 19.42
CA VAL A 158 -50.71 -37.96 19.14
C VAL A 158 -51.39 -36.67 19.64
N ASN A 159 -52.24 -35.93 18.93
CA ASN A 159 -52.72 -35.75 17.55
C ASN A 159 -53.83 -34.65 17.65
N LEU A 160 -54.33 -34.15 16.50
CA LEU A 160 -55.62 -33.44 16.31
C LEU A 160 -55.63 -31.96 16.76
N GLY A 161 -56.10 -30.99 15.97
CA GLY A 161 -57.16 -31.03 14.97
C GLY A 161 -58.31 -30.16 15.48
N GLY A 162 -58.60 -29.06 14.77
CA GLY A 162 -59.66 -28.10 15.07
C GLY A 162 -59.54 -26.84 14.25
#